data_AF-A0A356EN84-F1
#
_entry.id   AF-A0A356EN84-F1
#
_cell.length_a   1.000
_cell.length_b   1.000
_cell.length_c   1.000
_cell.angle_alpha   90.00
_cell.angle_beta   90.00
_cell.angle_gamma   90.00
#
_symmetry.space_group_name_H-M   'P 1'
#
loop_
_entity.id
_entity.type
_entity.pdbx_description
1 polymer ?
#
loop_
_entity_poly.entity_id
_entity_poly.type
_entity_poly.pdbx_seq_one_letter_code
_entity_poly.pdbx_strand_id
1 'polypeptide(L)'
;MSIINLCTRFGQRHRIAFEESYYAQYGAGARVDDPHYKIIPGARGHVFAWDEKTLAASTNTSGSTATKLRSLPGVTLWQDGTDGITVLFDPGLFEQVATLLGLRRRRQVSDEERKRLAELGHRHGFKPNQHGFQDDLTGHSRDGTRPDDPEHQYPCQAIQERV
;
A
#
# COMPACT_ATOMS: atom_id res chain seq x y z
N MET A 1 14.68 0.79 17.67
CA MET A 1 14.24 -0.52 17.16
C MET A 1 14.07 -0.34 15.67
N SER A 2 14.84 -1.07 14.85
CA SER A 2 14.66 -1.03 13.40
C SER A 2 13.39 -1.83 13.05
N ILE A 3 12.83 -1.61 11.88
CA ILE A 3 11.66 -2.33 11.39
C ILE A 3 11.87 -2.70 9.92
N ILE A 4 11.32 -3.82 9.47
CA ILE A 4 11.42 -4.21 8.06
C ILE A 4 10.74 -3.14 7.17
N ASN A 5 11.51 -2.54 6.27
CA ASN A 5 10.96 -1.65 5.26
C ASN A 5 10.26 -2.44 4.14
N LEU A 6 8.93 -2.43 4.13
CA LEU A 6 8.11 -3.16 3.15
C LEU A 6 8.25 -2.61 1.72
N CYS A 7 8.48 -1.31 1.54
CA CYS A 7 8.71 -0.73 0.22
C CYS A 7 9.96 -1.32 -0.41
N THR A 8 11.08 -1.35 0.34
CA THR A 8 12.36 -1.88 -0.15
C THR A 8 12.27 -3.37 -0.42
N ARG A 9 11.67 -4.15 0.50
CA ARG A 9 11.67 -5.61 0.42
C ARG A 9 10.63 -6.20 -0.53
N PHE A 10 9.47 -5.56 -0.66
CA PHE A 10 8.31 -6.11 -1.38
C PHE A 10 7.68 -5.17 -2.42
N GLY A 11 7.99 -3.87 -2.40
CA GLY A 11 7.31 -2.84 -3.22
C GLY A 11 7.52 -2.94 -4.74
N GLN A 12 8.47 -3.77 -5.19
CA GLN A 12 8.60 -4.11 -6.61
C GLN A 12 7.54 -5.11 -7.09
N ARG A 13 7.09 -6.01 -6.19
CA ARG A 13 6.19 -7.14 -6.51
C ARG A 13 4.77 -6.91 -6.02
N HIS A 14 4.62 -6.20 -4.92
CA HIS A 14 3.33 -5.99 -4.25
C HIS A 14 3.00 -4.50 -4.14
N ARG A 15 1.70 -4.21 -4.10
CA ARG A 15 1.21 -2.86 -3.79
C ARG A 15 1.47 -2.61 -2.30
N ILE A 16 2.07 -1.48 -1.98
CA ILE A 16 2.18 -0.97 -0.61
C ILE A 16 1.15 0.15 -0.44
N ALA A 17 0.51 0.20 0.72
CA ALA A 17 -0.43 1.24 1.11
C ALA A 17 -0.16 1.65 2.57
N PHE A 18 -0.76 2.75 3.02
CA PHE A 18 -0.83 3.10 4.44
C PHE A 18 -2.11 2.53 5.05
N GLU A 19 -2.04 2.09 6.31
CA GLU A 19 -3.24 1.77 7.09
C GLU A 19 -4.03 3.03 7.48
N GLU A 20 -5.26 2.85 7.92
CA GLU A 20 -6.17 3.94 8.27
C GLU A 20 -5.62 4.86 9.37
N SER A 21 -4.97 4.27 10.38
CA SER A 21 -4.35 4.97 11.51
C SER A 21 -3.31 6.01 11.08
N TYR A 22 -2.69 5.85 9.92
CA TYR A 22 -1.73 6.82 9.37
C TYR A 22 -2.35 8.21 9.21
N TYR A 23 -3.55 8.27 8.62
CA TYR A 23 -4.22 9.54 8.34
C TYR A 23 -4.83 10.14 9.61
N ALA A 24 -5.22 9.30 10.57
CA ALA A 24 -5.61 9.77 11.90
C ALA A 24 -4.43 10.41 12.65
N GLN A 25 -3.21 9.86 12.49
CA GLN A 25 -2.01 10.34 13.17
C GLN A 25 -1.41 11.60 12.51
N TYR A 26 -1.32 11.64 11.18
CA TYR A 26 -0.61 12.69 10.45
C TYR A 26 -1.52 13.67 9.70
N GLY A 27 -2.83 13.41 9.66
CA GLY A 27 -3.82 14.22 8.96
C GLY A 27 -4.02 13.86 7.49
N ALA A 28 -5.11 14.37 6.92
CA ALA A 28 -5.42 14.20 5.50
C ALA A 28 -4.33 14.88 4.63
N GLY A 29 -3.79 14.15 3.66
CA GLY A 29 -2.74 14.65 2.77
C GLY A 29 -1.31 14.58 3.32
N ALA A 30 -1.11 13.89 4.44
CA ALA A 30 0.22 13.61 4.98
C ALA A 30 1.17 12.98 3.95
N ARG A 31 2.45 13.33 4.05
CA ARG A 31 3.54 12.84 3.18
C ARG A 31 4.72 12.29 3.99
N VAL A 32 4.47 11.94 5.25
CA VAL A 32 5.49 11.37 6.14
C VAL A 32 5.70 9.91 5.77
N ASP A 33 6.94 9.53 5.46
CA ASP A 33 7.26 8.14 5.14
C ASP A 33 7.52 7.34 6.43
N ASP A 34 6.47 6.83 7.06
CA ASP A 34 6.58 6.00 8.26
C ASP A 34 6.37 4.50 7.93
N PRO A 35 7.40 3.64 8.08
CA PRO A 35 7.27 2.20 7.86
C PRO A 35 6.25 1.49 8.76
N HIS A 36 5.99 1.99 9.97
CA HIS A 36 5.08 1.35 10.93
C HIS A 36 3.63 1.30 10.43
N TYR A 37 3.25 2.30 9.65
CA TYR A 37 1.90 2.41 9.10
C TYR A 37 1.77 1.80 7.70
N LYS A 38 2.83 1.20 7.16
CA LYS A 38 2.78 0.58 5.82
C LYS A 38 2.23 -0.84 5.90
N ILE A 39 1.34 -1.13 4.97
CA ILE A 39 0.73 -2.46 4.80
C ILE A 39 0.83 -2.92 3.34
N ILE A 40 0.78 -4.24 3.17
CA ILE A 40 0.54 -4.90 1.88
C ILE A 40 -0.92 -5.37 1.91
N PRO A 41 -1.86 -4.66 1.26
CA PRO A 41 -3.26 -5.03 1.30
C PRO A 41 -3.52 -6.28 0.47
N GLY A 42 -4.41 -7.14 0.96
CA GLY A 42 -4.94 -8.31 0.26
C GLY A 42 -6.46 -8.35 0.26
N ALA A 43 -7.01 -9.33 -0.44
CA ALA A 43 -8.46 -9.54 -0.49
C ALA A 43 -9.05 -10.04 0.84
N ARG A 44 -8.25 -10.73 1.65
CA ARG A 44 -8.71 -11.41 2.89
C ARG A 44 -8.00 -10.92 4.16
N GLY A 45 -7.23 -9.85 4.05
CA GLY A 45 -6.37 -9.37 5.11
C GLY A 45 -5.26 -8.47 4.58
N HIS A 46 -4.23 -8.26 5.39
CA HIS A 46 -3.05 -7.51 5.01
C HIS A 46 -1.82 -8.01 5.77
N VAL A 47 -0.64 -7.67 5.24
CA VAL A 47 0.65 -7.92 5.91
C VAL A 47 1.29 -6.59 6.30
N PHE A 48 1.87 -6.53 7.49
CA PHE A 48 2.61 -5.38 7.98
C PHE A 48 3.90 -5.81 8.68
N ALA A 49 4.82 -4.87 8.89
CA ALA A 49 6.05 -5.16 9.60
C ALA A 49 5.79 -5.17 11.11
N TRP A 50 6.29 -6.18 11.81
CA TRP A 50 6.16 -6.29 13.26
C TRP A 50 7.43 -5.80 13.96
N ASP A 51 8.59 -6.31 13.52
CA ASP A 51 9.91 -5.92 14.00
C ASP A 51 10.97 -6.02 12.88
N GLU A 52 12.25 -6.11 13.23
CA GLU A 52 13.39 -6.22 12.31
C GLU A 52 13.43 -7.52 11.48
N LYS A 53 12.83 -8.59 11.99
CA LYS A 53 12.94 -9.96 11.45
C LYS A 53 11.59 -10.63 11.26
N THR A 54 10.51 -10.06 11.78
CA THR A 54 9.18 -10.65 11.84
C THR A 54 8.18 -9.80 11.06
N LEU A 55 7.33 -10.48 10.30
CA LEU A 55 6.14 -9.88 9.69
C LEU A 55 4.90 -10.33 10.46
N ALA A 56 3.86 -9.49 10.41
CA ALA A 56 2.55 -9.82 10.91
C ALA A 56 1.54 -9.89 9.76
N ALA A 57 0.57 -10.78 9.89
CA ALA A 57 -0.55 -10.93 8.98
C ALA A 57 -1.85 -10.90 9.79
N SER A 58 -2.75 -10.01 9.41
CA SER A 58 -4.10 -9.93 10.00
C SER A 58 -5.15 -10.28 8.95
N THR A 59 -6.13 -11.09 9.35
CA THR A 59 -7.27 -11.47 8.50
C THR A 59 -8.46 -10.54 8.74
N ASN A 60 -9.26 -10.29 7.70
CA ASN A 60 -10.48 -9.50 7.82
C ASN A 60 -11.65 -10.25 8.47
N THR A 61 -11.62 -11.59 8.46
CA THR A 61 -12.67 -12.47 9.01
C THR A 61 -12.06 -13.72 9.66
N SER A 62 -12.74 -14.31 10.66
CA SER A 62 -12.37 -15.57 11.34
C SER A 62 -12.62 -16.85 10.51
N GLY A 63 -12.75 -16.72 9.20
CA GLY A 63 -13.13 -17.82 8.29
C GLY A 63 -11.99 -18.76 7.90
N SER A 64 -12.19 -19.49 6.80
CA SER A 64 -11.25 -20.52 6.32
C SER A 64 -9.82 -20.04 6.07
N THR A 65 -9.62 -18.74 5.80
CA THR A 65 -8.28 -18.15 5.63
C THR A 65 -7.55 -18.05 6.96
N ALA A 66 -8.23 -17.67 8.04
CA ALA A 66 -7.68 -17.65 9.39
C ALA A 66 -7.27 -19.07 9.82
N THR A 67 -8.12 -20.07 9.60
CA THR A 67 -7.79 -21.47 9.89
C THR A 67 -6.54 -21.93 9.13
N LYS A 68 -6.45 -21.64 7.83
CA LYS A 68 -5.29 -22.02 7.01
C LYS A 68 -4.01 -21.32 7.46
N LEU A 69 -4.07 -20.03 7.79
CA LEU A 69 -2.92 -19.30 8.32
C LEU A 69 -2.43 -19.88 9.65
N ARG A 70 -3.36 -20.20 10.56
CA ARG A 70 -3.04 -20.83 11.85
C ARG A 70 -2.39 -22.20 11.70
N SER A 71 -2.72 -22.93 10.63
CA SER A 71 -2.15 -24.25 10.34
C SER A 71 -0.79 -24.20 9.61
N LEU A 72 -0.29 -23.03 9.19
CA LEU A 72 1.01 -22.95 8.53
C LEU A 72 2.16 -23.20 9.53
N PRO A 73 3.13 -24.07 9.20
CA PRO A 73 4.30 -24.29 10.05
C PRO A 73 5.17 -23.02 10.10
N GLY A 74 5.65 -22.66 11.28
CA GLY A 74 6.48 -21.47 11.50
C GLY A 74 5.69 -20.17 11.73
N VAL A 75 4.37 -20.26 11.84
CA VAL A 75 3.48 -19.15 12.21
C VAL A 75 3.15 -19.21 13.70
N THR A 76 3.18 -18.07 14.37
CA THR A 76 2.79 -17.92 15.78
C THR A 76 1.52 -17.08 15.88
N LEU A 77 0.47 -17.59 16.54
CA LEU A 77 -0.74 -16.84 16.81
C LEU A 77 -0.44 -15.73 17.84
N TRP A 78 -0.67 -14.47 17.46
CA TRP A 78 -0.46 -13.32 18.34
C TRP A 78 -1.76 -12.81 18.94
N GLN A 79 -2.81 -12.72 18.12
CA GLN A 79 -4.13 -12.27 18.55
C GLN A 79 -5.20 -13.15 17.92
N ASP A 80 -6.15 -13.61 18.73
CA ASP A 80 -7.35 -14.32 18.30
C ASP A 80 -8.56 -13.44 18.63
N GLY A 81 -8.98 -12.64 17.65
CA GLY A 81 -10.14 -11.76 17.75
C GLY A 81 -11.41 -12.44 17.27
N THR A 82 -12.57 -11.90 17.66
CA THR A 82 -13.88 -12.43 17.23
C THR A 82 -14.03 -12.40 15.70
N ASP A 83 -13.49 -11.37 15.06
CA ASP A 83 -13.60 -11.07 13.64
C ASP A 83 -12.34 -11.46 12.84
N GLY A 84 -11.33 -12.09 13.44
CA GLY A 84 -10.12 -12.45 12.72
C GLY A 84 -8.96 -12.76 13.63
N ILE A 85 -7.84 -13.16 13.03
CA ILE A 85 -6.61 -13.44 13.75
C ILE A 85 -5.48 -12.55 13.26
N THR A 86 -4.52 -12.30 14.14
CA THR A 86 -3.20 -11.77 13.80
C THR A 86 -2.16 -12.82 14.10
N VAL A 87 -1.31 -13.11 13.12
CA VAL A 87 -0.22 -14.08 13.26
C VAL A 87 1.12 -13.45 12.91
N LEU A 88 2.17 -13.92 13.56
CA LEU A 88 3.56 -13.54 13.33
C LEU A 88 4.29 -14.64 12.56
N PHE A 89 5.13 -14.25 11.62
CA PHE A 89 5.85 -15.20 10.76
C PHE A 89 7.16 -14.63 10.21
N ASP A 90 8.10 -15.52 9.87
CA ASP A 90 9.36 -15.15 9.23
C ASP A 90 9.14 -14.74 7.75
N PRO A 91 9.85 -13.71 7.23
CA PRO A 91 9.75 -13.28 5.84
C PRO A 91 9.94 -14.38 4.78
N GLY A 92 10.59 -15.50 5.09
CA GLY A 92 10.71 -16.67 4.22
C GLY A 92 9.36 -17.35 3.91
N LEU A 93 8.35 -17.19 4.77
CA LEU A 93 6.98 -17.69 4.55
C LEU A 93 6.09 -16.70 3.77
N PHE A 94 6.65 -15.56 3.37
CA PHE A 94 5.87 -14.46 2.78
C PHE A 94 5.03 -14.88 1.57
N GLU A 95 5.57 -15.65 0.62
CA GLU A 95 4.81 -16.02 -0.59
C GLU A 95 3.61 -16.95 -0.28
N GLN A 96 3.73 -17.81 0.73
CA GLN A 96 2.64 -18.69 1.16
C GLN A 96 1.52 -17.86 1.80
N VAL A 97 1.88 -16.98 2.74
CA VAL A 97 0.95 -16.03 3.38
C VAL A 97 0.32 -15.11 2.34
N ALA A 98 1.12 -14.62 1.39
CA ALA A 98 0.67 -13.72 0.34
C ALA A 98 -0.42 -14.35 -0.54
N THR A 99 -0.25 -15.63 -0.86
CA THR A 99 -1.22 -16.41 -1.62
C THR A 99 -2.51 -16.62 -0.84
N LEU A 100 -2.44 -16.97 0.45
CA LEU A 100 -3.62 -17.17 1.30
C LEU A 100 -4.45 -15.89 1.45
N LEU A 101 -3.79 -14.77 1.73
CA LEU A 101 -4.43 -13.46 1.90
C LEU A 101 -4.88 -12.82 0.57
N GLY A 102 -4.38 -13.33 -0.56
CA GLY A 102 -4.59 -12.73 -1.87
C GLY A 102 -4.02 -11.30 -1.92
N LEU A 103 -2.76 -11.14 -1.52
CA LEU A 103 -2.10 -9.84 -1.51
C LEU A 103 -2.06 -9.22 -2.90
N ARG A 104 -2.37 -7.92 -2.95
CA ARG A 104 -2.44 -7.17 -4.21
C ARG A 104 -1.05 -7.03 -4.81
N ARG A 105 -0.86 -7.62 -6.00
CA ARG A 105 0.38 -7.48 -6.76
C ARG A 105 0.45 -6.11 -7.43
N ARG A 106 1.66 -5.60 -7.57
CA ARG A 106 1.92 -4.41 -8.37
C ARG A 106 1.79 -4.79 -9.84
N ARG A 107 1.00 -4.05 -10.61
CA ARG A 107 0.95 -4.22 -12.06
C ARG A 107 2.32 -3.84 -12.61
N GLN A 108 3.01 -4.80 -13.22
CA GLN A 108 4.22 -4.54 -13.97
C GLN A 108 3.84 -4.39 -15.45
N VAL A 109 4.26 -3.29 -16.05
CA VAL A 109 4.15 -3.06 -17.49
C VAL A 109 5.44 -3.58 -18.10
N SER A 110 5.34 -4.47 -19.09
CA SER A 110 6.50 -4.95 -19.84
C SER A 110 7.22 -3.78 -20.51
N ASP A 111 8.50 -3.93 -20.83
CA ASP A 111 9.24 -2.83 -21.46
C ASP A 111 8.69 -2.51 -22.86
N GLU A 112 8.19 -3.52 -23.58
CA GLU A 112 7.50 -3.34 -24.87
C GLU A 112 6.22 -2.52 -24.72
N GLU A 113 5.35 -2.89 -23.76
CA GLU A 113 4.11 -2.15 -23.52
C GLU A 113 4.41 -0.76 -22.94
N ARG A 114 5.47 -0.61 -22.15
CA ARG A 114 5.94 0.70 -21.68
C ARG A 114 6.35 1.59 -22.85
N LYS A 115 7.08 1.05 -23.83
CA LYS A 115 7.46 1.77 -25.06
C LYS A 115 6.21 2.17 -25.86
N ARG A 116 5.27 1.23 -26.05
CA ARG A 116 4.00 1.49 -26.73
C ARG A 116 3.18 2.59 -26.03
N LEU A 117 3.07 2.55 -24.71
CA LEU A 117 2.37 3.56 -23.93
C LEU A 117 3.05 4.93 -24.02
N ALA A 118 4.38 4.97 -24.02
CA ALA A 118 5.12 6.21 -24.25
C ALA A 118 4.85 6.79 -25.66
N GLU A 119 4.84 5.95 -26.70
CA GLU A 119 4.51 6.36 -28.07
C GLU A 119 3.07 6.89 -28.21
N LEU A 120 2.10 6.21 -27.58
CA LEU A 120 0.71 6.67 -27.54
C LEU A 120 0.56 8.00 -26.79
N GLY A 121 1.28 8.17 -25.67
CA GLY A 121 1.31 9.41 -24.90
C GLY A 121 1.84 10.60 -25.71
N HIS A 122 2.85 10.38 -26.56
CA HIS A 122 3.35 11.41 -27.49
C HIS A 122 2.33 11.77 -28.56
N ARG A 123 1.61 10.78 -29.11
CA ARG A 123 0.60 11.02 -30.15
C ARG A 123 -0.60 11.82 -29.64
N HIS A 124 -1.02 11.53 -28.42
CA HIS A 124 -2.16 12.19 -27.78
C HIS A 124 -1.71 13.26 -26.78
N GLY A 125 -0.54 13.88 -27.04
CA GLY A 125 0.15 14.82 -26.15
C GLY A 125 -0.84 15.64 -25.34
N PHE A 126 -0.79 15.46 -24.01
CA PHE A 126 -1.62 16.19 -23.07
C PHE A 126 -1.36 17.68 -23.34
N LYS A 127 -2.27 18.35 -24.05
CA LYS A 127 -2.14 19.78 -24.27
C LYS A 127 -2.25 20.39 -22.88
N PRO A 128 -1.18 21.01 -22.33
CA PRO A 128 -1.33 21.74 -21.08
C PRO A 128 -2.46 22.72 -21.34
N ASN A 129 -3.49 22.67 -20.49
CA ASN A 129 -4.70 23.44 -20.72
C ASN A 129 -4.29 24.91 -20.80
N GLN A 130 -4.24 25.47 -22.02
CA GLN A 130 -3.80 26.85 -22.26
C GLN A 130 -4.89 27.86 -21.89
N HIS A 131 -6.03 27.39 -21.38
CA HIS A 131 -6.93 28.26 -20.63
C HIS A 131 -6.20 28.70 -19.38
N GLY A 132 -5.58 29.88 -19.50
CA GLY A 132 -5.01 30.63 -18.40
C GLY A 132 -5.99 30.57 -17.25
N PHE A 133 -5.47 30.13 -16.11
CA PHE A 133 -6.06 30.38 -14.81
C PHE A 133 -6.14 31.92 -14.69
N GLN A 134 -7.20 32.52 -15.22
CA GLN A 134 -7.54 33.89 -14.90
C GLN A 134 -7.89 33.85 -13.42
N ASP A 135 -6.97 34.39 -12.62
CA ASP A 135 -7.17 34.70 -11.22
C ASP A 135 -8.38 35.65 -11.09
N ASP A 136 -9.58 35.08 -11.10
CA ASP A 136 -10.78 35.76 -10.64
C ASP A 136 -10.67 35.89 -9.11
N LEU A 137 -9.91 36.90 -8.69
CA LEU A 137 -9.75 37.40 -7.32
C LEU A 137 -11.04 38.04 -6.76
N THR A 138 -12.23 37.63 -7.23
CA THR A 138 -13.51 38.11 -6.70
C THR A 138 -14.09 37.12 -5.69
N GLY A 139 -13.55 37.17 -4.48
CA GLY A 139 -14.29 37.11 -3.21
C GLY A 139 -15.53 36.21 -3.11
N HIS A 140 -15.41 34.91 -3.33
CA HIS A 140 -16.39 33.93 -2.84
C HIS A 140 -15.72 32.96 -1.87
N SER A 141 -15.82 33.30 -0.58
CA SER A 141 -15.59 32.41 0.55
C SER A 141 -16.55 31.22 0.46
N ARG A 142 -16.20 30.20 -0.33
CA ARG A 142 -16.84 28.90 -0.26
C ARG A 142 -16.15 28.13 0.84
N ASP A 143 -16.77 28.17 2.01
CA ASP A 143 -16.64 27.16 3.05
C ASP A 143 -16.87 25.80 2.37
N GLY A 144 -15.77 25.07 2.15
CA GLY A 144 -15.66 24.07 1.10
C GLY A 144 -14.87 22.88 1.58
N THR A 145 -15.37 22.23 2.63
CA THR A 145 -15.07 20.84 2.96
C THR A 145 -15.36 19.98 1.74
N ARG A 146 -14.33 19.73 0.93
CA ARG A 146 -14.37 18.70 -0.13
C ARG A 146 -14.29 17.35 0.57
N PRO A 147 -15.34 16.51 0.54
CA PRO A 147 -15.26 15.17 1.08
C PRO A 147 -14.49 14.29 0.10
N ASP A 148 -13.49 13.60 0.63
CA ASP A 148 -13.06 12.25 0.26
C ASP A 148 -12.85 11.96 -1.24
N ASP A 149 -11.60 12.16 -1.68
CA ASP A 149 -11.08 11.55 -2.90
C ASP A 149 -10.09 10.42 -2.50
N PRO A 150 -10.55 9.17 -2.29
CA PRO A 150 -9.80 8.12 -1.59
C PRO A 150 -8.71 7.39 -2.42
N GLU A 151 -8.34 7.88 -3.61
CA GLU A 151 -7.35 7.20 -4.47
C GLU A 151 -5.98 7.90 -4.57
N HIS A 152 -5.50 8.55 -3.50
CA HIS A 152 -4.10 9.00 -3.45
C HIS A 152 -3.13 7.84 -3.20
N GLN A 153 -2.85 7.12 -4.28
CA GLN A 153 -1.91 6.01 -4.33
C GLN A 153 -0.48 6.55 -4.48
N TYR A 154 0.17 6.87 -3.36
CA TYR A 154 1.56 7.33 -3.39
C TYR A 154 2.49 6.18 -3.83
N PRO A 155 3.24 6.34 -4.94
CA PRO A 155 4.26 5.36 -5.25
C PRO A 155 5.31 5.42 -4.14
N CYS A 156 5.66 4.28 -3.53
CA CYS A 156 6.96 4.13 -2.86
C CYS A 156 7.99 4.52 -3.93
N GLN A 157 8.48 5.77 -3.92
CA GLN A 157 9.59 6.13 -4.77
C GLN A 157 10.74 5.29 -4.24
N ALA A 158 11.15 4.31 -5.04
CA ALA A 158 12.39 3.61 -4.78
C ALA A 158 13.47 4.68 -4.78
N ILE A 159 13.97 5.03 -3.59
CA ILE A 159 15.18 5.80 -3.44
C ILE A 159 16.24 4.93 -4.09
N GLN A 160 16.56 5.21 -5.35
CA GLN A 160 17.70 4.61 -6.03
C GLN A 160 18.92 5.16 -5.30
N GLU A 161 19.46 4.38 -4.37
CA GLU A 161 20.77 4.64 -3.81
C GLU A 161 21.75 4.62 -5.00
N ARG A 162 22.18 5.81 -5.43
CA ARG A 162 23.30 5.97 -6.34
C ARG A 162 24.54 5.58 -5.55
N VAL A 163 25.08 4.40 -5.87
CA VAL A 163 26.43 3.96 -5.48
C VAL A 163 27.44 4.63 -6.40
#